data_AF-A0A9D6EDR3-F1
#
_entry.id   AF-A0A9D6EDR3-F1
#
_cell.length_a   1.000
_cell.length_b   1.000
_cell.length_c   1.000
_cell.angle_alpha   90.00
_cell.angle_beta   90.00
_cell.angle_gamma   90.00
#
_symmetry.space_group_name_H-M   'P 1'
#
loop_
_entity.id
_entity.type
_entity.pdbx_description
1 polymer ?
#
loop_
_entity_poly.entity_id
_entity_poly.type
_entity_poly.pdbx_seq_one_letter_code
_entity_poly.pdbx_strand_id
1 'polypeptide(L)'
;MRHLVIRTQELQNPEYARNAPNRCFFCKEELFTRLEPVAEAEGLPHLVYGANLDDLGDHRPGMVAARQKGVTAPLLDAGLTKQEIRELSRAAGLPTWDKPSF
;
A
#
# COMPACT_ATOMS: atom_id res chain seq x y z
N MET A 1 -14.21 -11.22 -5.73
CA MET A 1 -13.06 -11.22 -4.79
C MET A 1 -13.62 -11.20 -3.37
N ARG A 2 -13.08 -12.02 -2.46
CA ARG A 2 -13.46 -11.93 -1.03
C ARG A 2 -12.95 -10.61 -0.46
N HIS A 3 -13.75 -9.96 0.36
CA HIS A 3 -13.41 -8.69 1.00
C HIS A 3 -13.50 -8.84 2.52
N LEU A 4 -12.48 -8.36 3.23
CA LEU A 4 -12.39 -8.37 4.68
C LEU A 4 -12.18 -6.96 5.19
N VAL A 5 -12.89 -6.59 6.26
CA VAL A 5 -12.77 -5.27 6.90
C VAL A 5 -12.02 -5.44 8.20
N ILE A 6 -10.86 -4.78 8.31
CA ILE A 6 -10.00 -4.80 9.50
C ILE A 6 -10.04 -3.40 10.11
N ARG A 7 -10.25 -3.33 11.42
CA ARG A 7 -10.22 -2.05 12.16
C ARG A 7 -8.81 -1.77 12.65
N THR A 8 -8.28 -0.61 12.28
CA THR A 8 -6.98 -0.09 12.74
C THR A 8 -7.18 0.91 13.88
N GLN A 9 -6.09 1.24 14.57
CA GLN A 9 -6.09 2.15 15.72
C GLN A 9 -4.95 3.19 15.64
N GLU A 10 -4.57 3.61 14.44
CA GLU A 10 -3.42 4.49 14.22
C GLU A 10 -3.50 5.82 14.99
N LEU A 11 -4.71 6.35 15.25
CA LEU A 11 -4.92 7.55 16.07
C LEU A 11 -4.52 7.39 17.53
N GLN A 12 -4.37 6.16 18.03
CA GLN A 12 -3.86 5.89 19.37
C GLN A 12 -2.33 5.99 19.44
N ASN A 13 -1.64 5.95 18.29
CA ASN A 13 -0.21 6.21 18.23
C ASN A 13 0.05 7.73 18.25
N PRO A 14 0.71 8.29 19.28
CA PRO A 14 0.98 9.72 19.38
C PRO A 14 1.79 10.26 18.18
N GLU A 15 2.67 9.44 17.60
CA GLU A 15 3.49 9.84 16.46
C GLU A 15 2.66 10.01 15.18
N TYR A 16 1.60 9.22 15.02
CA TYR A 16 0.62 9.41 13.96
C TYR A 16 -0.30 10.60 14.28
N ALA A 17 -0.82 10.68 15.51
CA ALA A 17 -1.78 11.70 15.95
C ALA A 17 -1.22 13.13 15.86
N ARG A 18 0.10 13.32 16.04
CA ARG A 18 0.78 14.61 15.85
C ARG A 18 0.72 15.13 14.41
N ASN A 19 0.38 14.28 13.43
CA ASN A 19 0.23 14.65 12.02
C ASN A 19 1.50 15.26 11.39
N ALA A 20 2.68 14.80 11.82
CA ALA A 20 3.96 15.24 11.27
C ALA A 20 4.15 14.76 9.81
N PRO A 21 5.14 15.29 9.04
CA PRO A 21 5.38 14.87 7.66
C PRO A 21 5.59 13.36 7.47
N ASN A 22 6.07 12.66 8.51
CA ASN A 22 6.24 11.22 8.53
C ASN A 22 5.00 10.42 8.96
N ARG A 23 3.81 11.02 9.13
CA ARG A 23 2.57 10.30 9.51
C ARG A 23 2.26 9.08 8.63
N CYS A 24 2.60 9.16 7.33
CA CYS A 24 2.38 8.07 6.38
C CYS A 24 3.21 6.82 6.71
N PHE A 25 4.34 6.98 7.42
CA PHE A 25 5.10 5.86 7.97
C PHE A 25 4.27 5.13 9.03
N PHE A 26 3.83 5.83 10.07
CA PHE A 26 3.08 5.24 11.19
C PHE A 26 1.72 4.68 10.76
N CYS A 27 1.05 5.32 9.79
CA CYS A 27 -0.17 4.81 9.19
C CYS A 27 0.04 3.42 8.56
N LYS A 28 1.10 3.28 7.76
CA LYS A 28 1.40 2.01 7.09
C LYS A 28 1.98 0.97 8.04
N GLU A 29 2.76 1.39 9.04
CA GLU A 29 3.24 0.51 10.09
C GLU A 29 2.07 -0.17 10.83
N GLU A 30 1.07 0.61 11.28
CA GLU A 30 -0.15 0.07 11.89
C GLU A 30 -0.89 -0.85 10.91
N LEU A 31 -1.12 -0.40 9.67
CA LEU A 31 -1.83 -1.18 8.66
C LEU A 31 -1.19 -2.56 8.44
N PHE A 32 0.12 -2.62 8.24
CA PHE A 32 0.82 -3.88 8.00
C PHE A 32 0.90 -4.74 9.25
N THR A 33 1.11 -4.15 10.42
CA THR A 33 1.06 -4.88 11.71
C THR A 33 -0.30 -5.54 11.95
N ARG A 34 -1.40 -4.91 11.54
CA ARG A 34 -2.75 -5.50 11.63
C ARG A 34 -3.02 -6.57 10.57
N LEU A 35 -2.37 -6.47 9.41
CA LEU A 35 -2.55 -7.41 8.31
C LEU A 35 -1.71 -8.68 8.44
N GLU A 36 -0.54 -8.62 9.09
CA GLU A 36 0.35 -9.78 9.35
C GLU A 36 -0.41 -11.01 9.90
N PRO A 37 -1.12 -10.93 11.05
CA PRO A 37 -1.82 -12.09 11.59
C PRO A 37 -2.99 -12.56 10.71
N VAL A 38 -3.57 -11.67 9.89
CA VAL A 38 -4.63 -12.04 8.95
C VAL A 38 -4.04 -12.83 7.78
N ALA A 39 -2.90 -12.40 7.25
CA ALA A 39 -2.21 -13.14 6.20
C ALA A 39 -1.77 -14.52 6.69
N GLU A 40 -1.23 -14.62 7.91
CA GLU A 40 -0.86 -15.89 8.54
C GLU A 40 -2.06 -16.84 8.67
N ALA A 41 -3.19 -16.35 9.23
CA ALA A 41 -4.39 -17.15 9.41
C ALA A 41 -5.01 -17.63 8.08
N GLU A 42 -4.82 -16.87 7.00
CA GLU A 42 -5.31 -17.19 5.66
C GLU A 42 -4.29 -17.97 4.82
N GLY A 43 -3.11 -18.29 5.36
CA GLY A 43 -2.04 -19.01 4.65
C GLY A 43 -1.46 -18.22 3.47
N LEU A 44 -1.49 -16.89 3.54
CA LEU A 44 -0.97 -15.99 2.50
C LEU A 44 0.47 -15.60 2.82
N PRO A 45 1.47 -16.00 2.01
CA PRO A 45 2.88 -15.77 2.32
C PRO A 45 3.35 -14.33 2.10
N HIS A 46 2.56 -13.51 1.40
CA HIS A 46 2.95 -12.17 1.00
C HIS A 46 1.82 -11.17 1.19
N LEU A 47 2.17 -10.03 1.77
CA LEU A 47 1.39 -8.80 1.71
C LEU A 47 1.91 -7.94 0.55
N VAL A 48 0.99 -7.41 -0.25
CA VAL A 48 1.32 -6.56 -1.40
C VAL A 48 0.57 -5.23 -1.33
N TYR A 49 1.17 -4.16 -1.86
CA TYR A 49 0.51 -2.87 -2.01
C TYR A 49 0.84 -2.21 -3.35
N GLY A 50 0.00 -1.25 -3.76
CA GLY A 50 0.02 -0.67 -5.10
C GLY A 50 1.00 0.49 -5.33
N ALA A 51 2.19 0.49 -4.72
CA ALA A 51 3.24 1.46 -5.15
C ALA A 51 3.71 1.13 -6.57
N ASN A 52 4.04 2.16 -7.33
CA ASN A 52 4.48 2.10 -8.72
C ASN A 52 5.72 2.97 -8.95
N LEU A 53 6.27 2.96 -10.17
CA LEU A 53 7.54 3.63 -10.48
C LEU A 53 7.50 5.15 -10.24
N ASP A 54 6.38 5.81 -10.52
CA ASP A 54 6.24 7.26 -10.33
C ASP A 54 6.31 7.67 -8.85
N ASP A 55 6.04 6.76 -7.91
CA ASP A 55 6.12 7.03 -6.47
C ASP A 55 7.57 7.24 -5.97
N LEU A 56 8.60 6.85 -6.75
CA LEU A 56 10.00 6.99 -6.36
C LEU A 56 10.50 8.44 -6.34
N GLY A 57 9.86 9.34 -7.11
CA GLY A 57 10.23 10.76 -7.17
C GLY A 57 9.81 11.57 -5.93
N ASP A 58 8.98 10.99 -5.07
CA ASP A 58 8.36 11.67 -3.93
C ASP A 58 9.01 11.28 -2.59
N HIS A 59 8.93 12.17 -1.60
CA HIS A 59 9.20 11.79 -0.21
C HIS A 59 8.07 10.88 0.30
N ARG A 60 8.31 9.56 0.34
CA ARG A 60 7.32 8.55 0.76
C ARG A 60 7.74 7.76 2.00
N PRO A 61 7.60 8.32 3.22
CA PRO A 61 7.86 7.61 4.48
C PRO A 61 7.14 6.26 4.60
N GLY A 62 5.94 6.13 4.03
CA GLY A 62 5.21 4.88 4.02
C GLY A 62 5.91 3.72 3.28
N MET A 63 6.74 4.00 2.27
CA MET A 63 7.52 2.93 1.61
C MET A 63 8.60 2.35 2.54
N VAL A 64 9.11 3.16 3.47
CA VAL A 64 10.05 2.69 4.50
C VAL A 64 9.37 1.69 5.42
N ALA A 65 8.15 1.98 5.88
CA ALA A 65 7.37 1.05 6.70
C ALA A 65 7.07 -0.27 5.96
N ALA A 66 6.72 -0.21 4.67
CA ALA A 66 6.49 -1.41 3.85
C ALA A 66 7.74 -2.30 3.79
N ARG A 67 8.91 -1.71 3.53
CA ARG A 67 10.19 -2.43 3.48
C ARG A 67 10.55 -3.07 4.82
N GLN A 68 10.37 -2.34 5.93
CA GLN A 68 10.64 -2.87 7.28
C GLN A 68 9.74 -4.06 7.64
N LYS A 69 8.53 -4.10 7.08
CA LYS A 69 7.52 -5.15 7.29
C LYS A 69 7.56 -6.26 6.22
N GLY A 70 8.51 -6.23 5.29
CA GLY A 70 8.61 -7.23 4.22
C GLY A 70 7.43 -7.22 3.23
N VAL A 71 6.68 -6.12 3.14
CA VAL A 71 5.55 -5.95 2.22
C VAL A 71 6.08 -5.58 0.84
N THR A 72 5.64 -6.29 -0.19
CA THR A 72 6.16 -6.11 -1.56
C THR A 72 5.28 -5.16 -2.39
N ALA A 73 5.86 -4.59 -3.42
CA ALA A 73 5.20 -3.65 -4.32
C ALA A 73 5.32 -4.14 -5.76
N PRO A 74 4.53 -5.14 -6.20
CA PRO A 74 4.76 -5.82 -7.49
C PRO A 74 4.78 -4.89 -8.71
N LEU A 75 4.01 -3.80 -8.68
CA LEU A 75 3.97 -2.83 -9.77
C LEU A 75 5.28 -2.01 -9.83
N LEU A 76 5.81 -1.64 -8.66
CA LEU A 76 7.12 -0.99 -8.56
C LEU A 76 8.25 -1.97 -8.90
N ASP A 77 8.18 -3.22 -8.43
CA ASP A 77 9.17 -4.27 -8.72
C ASP A 77 9.24 -4.58 -10.22
N ALA A 78 8.11 -4.49 -10.92
CA ALA A 78 8.01 -4.61 -12.38
C ALA A 78 8.41 -3.33 -13.13
N GLY A 79 8.74 -2.24 -12.44
CA GLY A 79 9.09 -0.96 -13.05
C GLY A 79 7.93 -0.27 -13.78
N LEU A 80 6.68 -0.57 -13.41
CA LEU A 80 5.52 -0.02 -14.09
C LEU A 80 5.22 1.41 -13.63
N THR A 81 5.10 2.30 -14.60
CA THR A 81 4.55 3.65 -14.41
C THR A 81 3.03 3.61 -14.29
N LYS A 82 2.45 4.69 -13.75
CA LYS A 82 1.01 4.94 -13.68
C LYS A 82 0.37 4.86 -15.06
N GLN A 83 1.02 5.37 -16.09
CA GLN A 83 0.49 5.32 -17.45
C GLN A 83 0.40 3.89 -17.97
N GLU A 84 1.44 3.10 -17.82
CA GLU A 84 1.44 1.68 -18.21
C GLU A 84 0.39 0.87 -17.42
N ILE A 85 0.25 1.13 -16.12
CA ILE A 85 -0.79 0.51 -15.29
C ILE A 85 -2.19 0.82 -15.84
N ARG A 86 -2.45 2.05 -16.28
CA ARG A 86 -3.73 2.45 -16.88
C ARG A 86 -3.99 1.73 -18.21
N GLU A 87 -2.97 1.60 -19.04
CA GLU A 87 -3.06 0.88 -20.32
C GLU A 87 -3.31 -0.61 -20.12
N LEU A 88 -2.57 -1.26 -19.21
CA LEU A 88 -2.77 -2.66 -18.83
C LEU A 88 -4.16 -2.88 -18.21
N SER A 89 -4.60 -1.97 -17.34
CA SER A 89 -5.92 -2.00 -16.72
C SER A 89 -7.04 -1.89 -17.76
N ARG A 90 -6.88 -1.01 -18.75
CA ARG A 90 -7.80 -0.85 -19.87
C ARG A 90 -7.82 -2.10 -20.75
N ALA A 91 -6.66 -2.65 -21.09
CA ALA A 91 -6.54 -3.88 -21.88
C ALA A 91 -7.17 -5.10 -21.18
N ALA A 92 -7.09 -5.15 -19.84
CA ALA A 92 -7.74 -6.16 -19.01
C ALA A 92 -9.25 -5.91 -18.79
N GLY A 93 -9.83 -4.84 -19.34
CA GLY A 93 -11.25 -4.51 -19.20
C GLY A 93 -11.65 -4.01 -17.82
N LEU A 94 -10.70 -3.54 -17.00
CA LEU A 94 -11.00 -3.02 -15.66
C LEU A 94 -11.63 -1.62 -15.75
N PRO A 95 -12.80 -1.38 -15.12
CA PRO A 95 -13.53 -0.11 -15.25
C PRO A 95 -12.83 1.07 -14.55
N THR A 96 -11.80 0.81 -13.76
CA THR A 96 -11.06 1.80 -12.98
C THR A 96 -9.83 2.36 -13.71
N TRP A 97 -9.60 1.98 -14.96
CA TRP A 97 -8.40 2.38 -15.71
C TRP A 97 -8.21 3.90 -15.81
N ASP A 98 -9.29 4.68 -15.85
CA ASP A 98 -9.22 6.15 -15.91
C ASP A 98 -9.57 6.85 -14.58
N LYS A 99 -9.65 6.10 -13.47
CA LYS A 99 -10.02 6.69 -12.19
C LYS A 99 -8.91 7.64 -11.69
N PRO A 100 -9.21 8.91 -11.37
CA PRO A 100 -8.20 9.84 -10.83
C PRO A 100 -7.74 9.39 -9.43
N SER A 101 -6.53 9.80 -9.07
CA SER A 101 -6.02 9.65 -7.70
C SER A 101 -6.75 10.65 -6.78
N PHE A 102 -7.10 10.21 -5.56
CA PHE A 102 -7.67 11.07 -4.51
C PHE A 102 -6.57 11.62 -3.59
#